data_AF-A0A660RYW6-F1
#
_entry.id   AF-A0A660RYW6-F1
#
_cell.length_a   1.000
_cell.length_b   1.000
_cell.length_c   1.000
_cell.angle_alpha   90.00
_cell.angle_beta   90.00
_cell.angle_gamma   90.00
#
_symmetry.space_group_name_H-M   'P 1'
#
loop_
_entity.id
_entity.type
_entity.pdbx_description
1 polymer ?
#
loop_
_entity_poly.entity_id
_entity_poly.type
_entity_poly.pdbx_seq_one_letter_code
_entity_poly.pdbx_strand_id
1 'polypeptide(L)'
;MRTTLTIDDDLFRELRQKANDTGSSFKEIVNKVLRAGLKGFNKPKSFKPYKCKTYSLGYPPRADLDHALDLAGHLESEEIARKLSLRK
;
A
#
# COMPACT_ATOMS: atom_id res chain seq x y z
N MET A 1 -36.26 3.54 -19.41
CA MET A 1 -36.21 2.54 -20.50
C MET A 1 -36.42 1.15 -19.92
N ARG A 2 -37.13 0.27 -20.62
CA ARG A 2 -37.27 -1.16 -20.27
C ARG A 2 -36.24 -1.94 -21.08
N THR A 3 -35.35 -2.63 -20.40
CA THR A 3 -34.29 -3.45 -20.99
C THR A 3 -34.31 -4.82 -20.33
N THR A 4 -34.06 -5.86 -21.10
CA THR A 4 -33.84 -7.21 -20.59
C THR A 4 -32.35 -7.50 -20.72
N LEU A 5 -31.69 -7.83 -19.62
CA LEU A 5 -30.27 -8.17 -19.57
C LEU A 5 -30.13 -9.49 -18.80
N THR A 6 -29.31 -10.39 -19.33
CA THR A 6 -28.94 -11.62 -18.62
C THR A 6 -27.87 -11.29 -17.56
N ILE A 7 -28.08 -11.75 -16.33
CA ILE A 7 -27.17 -11.56 -15.20
C ILE A 7 -26.89 -12.94 -14.62
N ASP A 8 -25.62 -13.24 -14.32
CA ASP A 8 -25.23 -14.49 -13.69
C ASP A 8 -25.89 -14.67 -12.30
N ASP A 9 -26.17 -15.91 -11.91
CA ASP A 9 -26.93 -16.23 -10.69
C ASP A 9 -26.25 -15.71 -9.42
N ASP A 10 -24.93 -15.73 -9.37
CA ASP A 10 -24.13 -15.21 -8.26
C ASP A 10 -24.26 -13.68 -8.14
N LEU A 11 -24.14 -12.96 -9.26
CA LEU A 11 -24.30 -11.50 -9.28
C LEU A 11 -25.73 -11.07 -8.95
N PHE A 12 -26.72 -11.84 -9.40
CA PHE A 12 -28.12 -11.60 -9.06
C PHE A 12 -28.37 -11.71 -7.54
N ARG A 13 -27.81 -12.73 -6.90
CA ARG A 13 -27.90 -12.93 -5.44
C ARG A 13 -27.24 -11.78 -4.68
N GLU A 14 -26.04 -11.37 -5.09
CA GLU A 14 -25.31 -10.27 -4.45
C GLU A 14 -26.08 -8.94 -4.56
N LEU A 15 -26.65 -8.64 -5.73
CA LEU A 15 -27.43 -7.43 -5.96
C LEU A 15 -28.74 -7.43 -5.15
N ARG A 16 -29.39 -8.59 -5.01
CA ARG A 16 -30.58 -8.77 -4.16
C ARG A 16 -30.27 -8.55 -2.69
N GLN A 17 -29.16 -9.11 -2.20
CA GLN A 17 -28.70 -8.90 -0.83
C GLN A 17 -28.43 -7.41 -0.57
N LYS A 18 -27.66 -6.76 -1.44
CA LYS A 18 -27.39 -5.31 -1.33
C LYS A 18 -28.66 -4.47 -1.34
N ALA A 19 -29.67 -4.83 -2.13
CA ALA A 19 -30.95 -4.14 -2.15
C ALA A 19 -31.71 -4.26 -0.82
N ASN A 20 -31.71 -5.44 -0.21
CA ASN A 20 -32.30 -5.67 1.09
C ASN A 20 -31.57 -4.89 2.19
N ASP A 21 -30.23 -4.94 2.20
CA ASP A 21 -29.39 -4.27 3.20
C ASP A 21 -29.57 -2.75 3.19
N THR A 22 -29.75 -2.14 2.00
CA THR A 22 -29.95 -0.69 1.86
C THR A 22 -31.42 -0.27 1.82
N GLY A 23 -32.37 -1.21 1.95
CA GLY A 23 -33.81 -0.94 1.84
C GLY A 23 -34.24 -0.28 0.52
N SER A 24 -33.47 -0.48 -0.55
CA SER A 24 -33.67 0.18 -1.86
C SER A 24 -34.20 -0.82 -2.87
N SER A 25 -34.88 -0.36 -3.94
CA SER A 25 -35.37 -1.30 -4.94
C SER A 25 -34.21 -1.96 -5.71
N PHE A 26 -34.41 -3.22 -6.13
CA PHE A 26 -33.42 -3.95 -6.93
C PHE A 26 -32.96 -3.16 -8.16
N LYS A 27 -33.89 -2.47 -8.84
CA LYS A 27 -33.59 -1.62 -10.00
C LYS A 27 -32.66 -0.45 -9.65
N GLU A 28 -32.85 0.19 -8.50
CA GLU A 28 -32.00 1.30 -8.07
C GLU A 28 -30.58 0.84 -7.79
N ILE A 29 -30.42 -0.31 -7.12
CA ILE A 29 -29.12 -0.90 -6.84
C ILE A 29 -28.41 -1.30 -8.13
N VAL A 30 -29.10 -1.99 -9.05
CA VAL A 30 -28.56 -2.35 -10.37
C VAL A 30 -28.04 -1.10 -11.09
N ASN A 31 -28.86 -0.05 -11.20
CA ASN A 31 -28.45 1.18 -11.88
C ASN A 31 -27.30 1.90 -11.16
N LYS A 32 -27.28 1.90 -9.83
CA LYS A 32 -26.20 2.50 -9.03
C LYS A 32 -24.88 1.77 -9.24
N VAL A 33 -24.91 0.43 -9.21
CA VAL A 33 -23.74 -0.42 -9.44
C VAL A 33 -23.23 -0.27 -10.86
N LEU A 34 -24.10 -0.32 -11.88
CA LEU A 34 -23.70 -0.11 -13.27
C LEU A 34 -23.06 1.27 -13.48
N ARG A 35 -23.63 2.33 -12.90
CA ARG A 35 -23.06 3.68 -12.96
C ARG A 35 -21.69 3.77 -12.29
N ALA A 36 -21.49 3.09 -11.15
CA ALA A 36 -20.20 3.02 -10.48
C ALA A 36 -19.17 2.24 -11.31
N GLY A 37 -19.59 1.11 -11.91
CA GLY A 37 -18.79 0.30 -12.82
C GLY A 37 -18.32 1.10 -14.03
N LEU A 38 -19.22 1.81 -14.72
CA LEU A 38 -18.87 2.64 -15.88
C LEU A 38 -17.88 3.77 -15.53
N LYS A 39 -17.98 4.36 -14.32
CA LYS A 39 -17.01 5.37 -13.85
C LYS A 39 -15.61 4.79 -13.59
N GLY A 40 -15.52 3.50 -13.24
CA GLY A 40 -14.27 2.80 -12.97
C GLY A 40 -13.69 2.08 -14.19
N PHE A 41 -14.52 1.71 -15.17
CA PHE A 41 -14.14 0.88 -16.32
C PHE A 41 -13.01 1.49 -17.16
N ASN A 42 -13.05 2.81 -17.38
CA ASN A 42 -12.01 3.52 -18.15
C ASN A 42 -10.89 4.12 -17.30
N LYS A 43 -10.87 3.86 -15.98
CA LYS A 43 -9.80 4.38 -15.13
C LYS A 43 -8.77 3.28 -14.90
N PRO A 44 -7.52 3.44 -15.37
CA PRO A 44 -6.46 2.52 -14.96
C PRO A 44 -6.42 2.53 -13.44
N LYS A 45 -6.39 1.34 -12.82
CA LYS A 45 -6.28 1.19 -11.37
C LYS A 45 -5.02 1.95 -10.94
N SER A 46 -5.20 3.10 -10.30
CA SER A 46 -4.08 3.91 -9.84
C SER A 46 -3.40 3.16 -8.71
N PHE A 47 -2.37 2.39 -9.05
CA PHE A 47 -1.43 1.89 -8.07
C PHE A 47 -0.59 3.08 -7.63
N LYS A 48 -0.75 3.49 -6.38
CA LYS A 48 0.23 4.41 -5.79
C LYS A 48 1.55 3.65 -5.75
N PRO A 49 2.65 4.18 -6.33
CA PRO A 49 3.94 3.52 -6.26
C PRO A 49 4.31 3.33 -4.79
N TYR A 50 4.88 2.17 -4.48
CA TYR A 50 5.40 1.89 -3.14
C TYR A 50 6.47 2.93 -2.79
N LYS A 51 6.38 3.50 -1.59
CA LYS A 51 7.39 4.41 -1.04
C LYS A 51 8.06 3.72 0.14
N CYS A 52 9.34 3.40 -0.01
CA CYS A 52 10.17 2.90 1.09
C CYS A 52 10.35 4.01 2.14
N LYS A 53 10.11 3.69 3.42
CA LYS A 53 10.40 4.63 4.52
C LYS A 53 11.91 4.65 4.75
N THR A 54 12.52 5.82 4.63
CA THR A 54 13.94 6.00 4.93
C THR A 54 14.12 6.48 6.37
N TYR A 55 15.24 6.08 6.98
CA TYR A 55 15.67 6.51 8.30
C TYR A 55 17.09 7.06 8.19
N SER A 56 17.42 8.07 9.01
CA SER A 56 18.79 8.57 9.09
C SER A 56 19.64 7.54 9.83
N LEU A 57 20.62 6.94 9.13
CA LEU A 57 21.53 5.94 9.70
C LEU A 57 22.67 6.57 10.54
N GLY A 58 22.73 7.90 10.64
CA GLY A 58 23.79 8.58 11.39
C GLY A 58 25.13 8.55 10.66
N TYR A 59 26.22 8.68 11.43
CA TYR A 59 27.58 8.64 10.90
C TYR A 59 28.13 7.19 10.91
N PRO A 60 28.81 6.74 9.84
CA PRO A 60 29.16 7.48 8.62
C PRO A 60 28.07 7.37 7.52
N PRO A 61 27.64 8.49 6.90
CA PRO A 61 26.50 8.52 5.98
C PRO A 61 26.75 7.87 4.60
N ARG A 62 27.90 7.23 4.39
CA ARG A 62 28.30 6.52 3.15
C ARG A 62 29.21 5.32 3.43
N ALA A 63 29.07 4.73 4.61
CA ALA A 63 29.86 3.56 4.92
C ALA A 63 29.47 2.38 4.01
N ASP A 64 30.46 1.58 3.62
CA ASP A 64 30.21 0.31 2.95
C ASP A 64 29.52 -0.62 3.95
N LEU A 65 28.20 -0.78 3.80
CA LEU A 65 27.39 -1.66 4.64
C LEU A 65 27.45 -3.11 4.16
N ASP A 66 27.94 -3.38 2.94
CA ASP A 66 28.16 -4.75 2.47
C ASP A 66 29.31 -5.39 3.28
N HIS A 67 30.26 -4.58 3.75
CA HIS A 67 31.32 -4.97 4.67
C HIS A 67 31.11 -4.44 6.10
N ALA A 68 29.89 -4.53 6.62
CA ALA A 68 29.51 -3.94 7.92
C ALA A 68 30.39 -4.35 9.12
N LEU A 69 30.97 -5.55 9.12
CA LEU A 69 31.83 -6.01 10.22
C LEU A 69 33.16 -5.25 10.28
N ASP A 70 33.75 -5.00 9.12
CA ASP A 70 35.00 -4.24 9.01
C ASP A 70 34.79 -2.78 9.42
N LEU A 71 33.70 -2.18 8.91
CA LEU A 71 33.23 -0.86 9.33
C LEU A 71 33.05 -0.77 10.86
N ALA A 72 32.40 -1.76 11.47
CA ALA A 72 32.19 -1.78 12.91
C ALA A 72 33.52 -1.80 13.68
N GLY A 73 34.49 -2.62 13.23
CA GLY A 73 35.82 -2.68 13.83
C GLY A 73 36.58 -1.35 13.73
N HIS A 74 36.48 -0.66 12.59
CA HIS A 74 37.05 0.67 12.41
C HIS A 74 36.46 1.70 13.39
N LEU A 75 35.12 1.77 13.48
CA LEU A 75 34.44 2.70 14.38
C LEU A 75 34.77 2.42 15.86
N GLU A 76 34.87 1.15 16.24
CA GLU A 76 35.24 0.76 17.60
C GLU A 76 36.67 1.19 17.93
N SER A 77 37.60 0.99 16.98
CA SER A 77 39.00 1.39 17.12
C SER A 77 39.16 2.90 17.27
N GLU A 78 38.45 3.69 16.46
CA GLU A 78 38.45 5.16 16.55
C GLU A 78 37.95 5.63 17.93
N GLU A 79 36.87 5.02 18.45
CA GLU A 79 36.31 5.39 19.75
C GLU A 79 37.21 4.95 20.91
N ILE A 80 37.89 3.80 20.82
CA ILE A 80 38.90 3.38 21.80
C ILE A 80 40.06 4.37 21.84
N ALA A 81 40.59 4.76 20.67
CA ALA A 81 41.68 5.74 20.59
C ALA A 81 41.27 7.09 21.19
N ARG A 82 40.03 7.52 20.92
CA ARG A 82 39.45 8.73 21.50
C ARG A 82 39.39 8.66 23.02
N LYS A 83 38.84 7.58 23.60
CA LYS A 83 38.75 7.39 25.06
C LYS A 83 40.13 7.40 25.72
N LEU A 84 41.10 6.70 25.12
CA LEU A 84 42.47 6.66 25.60
C LEU A 84 43.11 8.05 25.62
N SER A 85 42.90 8.86 24.57
CA SER A 85 43.38 10.26 24.52
C SER A 85 42.76 11.16 25.59
N LEU A 86 41.53 10.87 26.01
CA LEU A 86 40.82 11.57 27.07
C LEU A 86 41.18 11.04 28.47
N ARG A 87 42.07 10.04 28.56
CA ARG A 87 42.44 9.32 29.80
C ARG A 87 41.21 8.82 30.58
N LYS A 88 40.20 8.36 29.85
CA LYS A 88 38.98 7.73 30.39
C LYS A 88 38.90 6.28 29.97
#